data_AF-A0A452Y5J3-F1
#
_entry.id   AF-A0A452Y5J3-F1
#
_cell.length_a   1.000
_cell.length_b   1.000
_cell.length_c   1.000
_cell.angle_alpha   90.00
_cell.angle_beta   90.00
_cell.angle_gamma   90.00
#
_symmetry.space_group_name_H-M   'P 1'
#
loop_
_entity.id
_entity.type
_entity.pdbx_description
1 polymer ?
#
loop_
_entity_poly.entity_id
_entity_poly.type
_entity_poly.pdbx_seq_one_letter_code
_entity_poly.pdbx_strand_id
1 'polypeptide(L)'
;VHWRSYLKFPENPRLSPEAKDLICRFLCDVDHRIGSGGADQIKAHPWFHGVEWDKLYEMEAAFKPQVNDELDTQNFQKFDEVNPAPARTGSGSSRKMIPNSKDLSFVGYTYKNFEAVKGLRQSAEVWEEAPRLQASLVNLHLIQPTWIHQQNPMEAKHTCALFRLPII
;
A
#
# COMPACT_ATOMS: atom_id res chain seq x y z
N VAL A 1 27.30 -12.09 10.33
CA VAL A 1 26.97 -12.33 8.91
C VAL A 1 28.20 -12.00 8.06
N HIS A 2 28.75 -12.94 7.29
CA HIS A 2 30.00 -12.74 6.53
C HIS A 2 29.77 -12.15 5.13
N TRP A 3 29.03 -11.05 5.03
CA TRP A 3 28.64 -10.48 3.73
C TRP A 3 29.85 -10.12 2.86
N ARG A 4 30.96 -9.64 3.45
CA ARG A 4 32.20 -9.31 2.73
C ARG A 4 32.79 -10.48 1.93
N SER A 5 32.56 -11.71 2.37
CA SER A 5 33.11 -12.92 1.75
C SER A 5 32.16 -13.56 0.74
N TYR A 6 30.84 -13.37 0.90
CA TYR A 6 29.82 -14.08 0.13
C TYR A 6 28.96 -13.20 -0.77
N LEU A 7 28.99 -11.87 -0.61
CA LEU A 7 28.31 -10.95 -1.50
C LEU A 7 29.03 -10.93 -2.85
N LYS A 8 28.42 -11.54 -3.85
CA LYS A 8 28.91 -11.55 -5.23
C LYS A 8 27.80 -11.07 -6.15
N PHE A 9 28.13 -10.12 -7.02
CA PHE A 9 27.19 -9.66 -8.05
C PHE A 9 27.30 -10.57 -9.27
N PRO A 10 26.16 -11.02 -9.84
CA PRO A 10 26.19 -11.79 -11.08
C PRO A 10 26.73 -10.94 -12.24
N GLU A 11 27.33 -11.60 -13.24
CA GLU A 11 27.81 -10.92 -14.45
C GLU A 11 26.65 -10.40 -15.31
N ASN A 12 25.52 -11.12 -15.30
CA ASN A 12 24.30 -10.79 -16.02
C ASN A 12 23.06 -10.98 -15.12
N PRO A 13 22.14 -9.99 -15.05
CA PRO A 13 22.20 -8.68 -15.70
C PRO A 13 23.32 -7.79 -15.12
N ARG A 14 23.91 -6.93 -15.96
CA ARG A 14 24.95 -5.99 -15.51
C ARG A 14 24.31 -4.87 -14.67
N LEU A 15 24.72 -4.79 -13.41
CA LEU A 15 24.34 -3.69 -12.53
C LEU A 15 25.27 -2.49 -12.73
N SER A 16 24.70 -1.28 -12.67
CA SER A 16 25.50 -0.04 -12.67
C SER A 16 26.40 0.04 -11.43
N PRO A 17 27.52 0.79 -11.50
CA PRO A 17 28.39 1.00 -10.34
C PRO A 17 27.63 1.58 -9.12
N GLU A 18 26.72 2.52 -9.36
CA GLU A 18 25.91 3.17 -8.33
C GLU A 18 24.93 2.18 -7.69
N ALA A 19 24.36 1.27 -8.47
CA ALA A 19 23.48 0.23 -7.94
C ALA A 19 24.25 -0.75 -7.04
N LYS A 20 25.46 -1.14 -7.46
CA LYS A 20 26.34 -2.00 -6.65
C LYS A 20 26.77 -1.29 -5.35
N ASP A 21 27.13 -0.02 -5.42
CA ASP A 21 27.50 0.77 -4.23
C ASP A 21 26.33 0.86 -3.24
N LEU A 22 25.12 1.16 -3.74
CA LEU A 22 23.92 1.24 -2.90
C LEU A 22 23.65 -0.10 -2.17
N ILE A 23 23.72 -1.21 -2.90
CA ILE A 23 23.52 -2.55 -2.32
C ILE A 23 24.57 -2.84 -1.25
N CYS A 24 25.85 -2.54 -1.50
CA CYS A 24 26.92 -2.71 -0.52
C CYS A 24 26.72 -1.84 0.73
N ARG A 25 26.22 -0.61 0.58
CA ARG A 25 25.93 0.31 1.69
C ARG A 25 24.71 -0.11 2.52
N PHE A 26 23.79 -0.91 1.97
CA PHE A 26 22.73 -1.55 2.74
C PHE A 26 23.20 -2.85 3.39
N LEU A 27 23.93 -3.67 2.65
CA LEU A 27 24.42 -4.97 3.07
C LEU A 27 25.78 -4.85 3.79
N CYS A 28 25.84 -3.99 4.80
CA CYS A 28 27.02 -3.80 5.65
C CYS A 28 26.70 -3.94 7.14
N ASP A 29 27.71 -3.72 7.98
CA ASP A 29 27.57 -3.70 9.43
C ASP A 29 26.63 -2.56 9.85
N VAL A 30 25.86 -2.75 10.92
CA VAL A 30 24.77 -1.84 11.33
C VAL A 30 25.25 -0.39 11.48
N ASP A 31 26.42 -0.19 12.07
CA ASP A 31 26.99 1.14 12.33
C ASP A 31 27.34 1.92 11.05
N HIS A 32 27.50 1.23 9.93
CA HIS A 32 27.89 1.82 8.64
C HIS A 32 26.75 1.82 7.63
N ARG A 33 25.57 1.30 8.00
CA ARG A 33 24.44 1.15 7.10
C ARG A 33 23.87 2.52 6.74
N ILE A 34 23.74 2.76 5.44
CA ILE A 34 23.05 3.96 4.95
C ILE A 34 21.59 3.95 5.42
N GLY A 35 21.10 5.09 5.90
CA GLY A 35 19.74 5.23 6.43
C GLY A 35 19.65 5.13 7.94
N SER A 36 20.73 4.73 8.65
CA SER A 36 20.75 4.75 10.13
C SER A 36 20.58 6.17 10.69
N GLY A 37 20.99 7.20 9.94
CA GLY A 37 20.76 8.61 10.27
C GLY A 37 19.47 9.21 9.67
N GLY A 38 18.60 8.39 9.08
CA GLY A 38 17.37 8.83 8.42
C GLY A 38 17.38 8.64 6.90
N ALA A 39 16.19 8.78 6.31
CA ALA A 39 15.95 8.48 4.89
C ALA A 39 16.72 9.39 3.92
N ASP A 40 17.10 10.60 4.33
CA ASP A 40 17.75 11.57 3.44
C ASP A 40 19.14 11.10 2.98
N GLN A 41 19.82 10.27 3.77
CA GLN A 41 21.06 9.62 3.36
C GLN A 41 20.83 8.73 2.12
N ILE A 42 19.71 8.00 2.09
CA ILE A 42 19.34 7.12 0.98
C ILE A 42 18.94 7.96 -0.23
N LYS A 43 18.12 9.00 -0.03
CA LYS A 43 17.66 9.90 -1.10
C LYS A 43 18.80 10.62 -1.81
N ALA A 44 19.85 10.99 -1.06
CA ALA A 44 21.03 11.68 -1.59
C ALA A 44 22.00 10.76 -2.35
N HIS A 45 21.77 9.45 -2.36
CA HIS A 45 22.67 8.50 -3.02
C HIS A 45 22.62 8.65 -4.56
N PRO A 46 23.77 8.60 -5.28
CA PRO A 46 23.83 8.79 -6.73
C PRO A 46 22.94 7.86 -7.56
N TRP A 47 22.62 6.67 -7.04
CA TRP A 47 21.69 5.75 -7.68
C TRP A 47 20.29 6.35 -7.90
N PHE A 48 19.87 7.27 -7.03
CA PHE A 48 18.59 7.98 -7.13
C PHE A 48 18.70 9.35 -7.81
N HIS A 49 19.79 9.62 -8.53
CA HIS A 49 19.94 10.88 -9.25
C HIS A 49 18.78 11.09 -10.23
N GLY A 50 18.14 12.26 -10.16
CA GLY A 50 16.99 12.62 -11.00
C GLY A 50 15.63 12.24 -10.41
N VAL A 51 15.56 11.60 -9.24
CA VAL A 51 14.28 11.34 -8.55
C VAL A 51 13.80 12.63 -7.87
N GLU A 52 12.62 13.12 -8.28
CA GLU A 52 11.93 14.24 -7.62
C GLU A 52 11.12 13.72 -6.42
N TRP A 53 11.77 13.59 -5.27
CA TRP A 53 11.17 12.98 -4.06
C TRP A 53 9.88 13.69 -3.58
N ASP A 54 9.77 15.00 -3.74
CA ASP A 54 8.60 15.78 -3.32
C ASP A 54 7.38 15.54 -4.22
N LYS A 55 7.60 15.06 -5.45
CA LYS A 55 6.55 14.77 -6.45
C LYS A 55 6.43 13.28 -6.73
N LEU A 56 7.00 12.41 -5.89
CA LEU A 56 7.05 10.97 -6.14
C LEU A 56 5.67 10.35 -6.40
N TYR A 57 4.62 10.88 -5.75
CA TYR A 57 3.24 10.43 -5.93
C TYR A 57 2.55 10.97 -7.19
N GLU A 58 3.09 12.02 -7.79
CA GLU A 58 2.60 12.61 -9.05
C GLU A 58 3.33 12.01 -10.27
N MET A 59 4.50 11.42 -10.06
CA MET A 59 5.29 10.77 -11.11
C MET A 59 4.57 9.55 -11.68
N GLU A 60 4.68 9.37 -13.00
CA GLU A 60 4.14 8.19 -13.65
C GLU A 60 4.89 6.92 -13.21
N ALA A 61 4.14 5.93 -12.71
CA ALA A 61 4.70 4.65 -12.33
C ALA A 61 5.24 3.90 -13.56
N ALA A 62 6.46 3.36 -13.44
CA ALA A 62 7.09 2.57 -14.49
C ALA A 62 6.31 1.30 -14.88
N PHE A 63 5.46 0.81 -13.97
CA PHE A 63 4.59 -0.33 -14.21
C PHE A 63 3.20 -0.09 -13.61
N LYS A 64 2.18 -0.34 -14.42
CA LYS A 64 0.76 -0.29 -14.02
C LYS A 64 0.17 -1.71 -14.20
N PRO A 65 -0.14 -2.44 -13.10
CA PRO A 65 -0.70 -3.78 -13.21
C PRO A 65 -2.09 -3.74 -13.86
N GLN A 66 -2.42 -4.81 -14.58
CA GLN A 66 -3.76 -4.99 -15.16
C GLN A 66 -4.71 -5.50 -14.08
N VAL A 67 -5.86 -4.86 -13.96
CA VAL A 67 -6.93 -5.22 -13.03
C VAL A 67 -8.23 -5.25 -13.83
N ASN A 68 -8.91 -6.38 -13.83
CA ASN A 68 -10.13 -6.57 -14.63
C ASN A 68 -11.37 -6.04 -13.90
N ASP A 69 -11.46 -6.28 -12.59
CA ASP A 69 -12.58 -5.88 -11.75
C ASP A 69 -12.18 -5.78 -10.26
N GLU A 70 -13.12 -5.38 -9.39
CA GLU A 70 -12.88 -5.15 -7.97
C GLU A 70 -12.53 -6.42 -7.17
N LEU A 71 -12.91 -7.60 -7.67
CA LEU A 71 -12.65 -8.89 -7.04
C LEU A 71 -11.48 -9.63 -7.70
N ASP A 72 -10.79 -8.98 -8.64
CA ASP A 72 -9.68 -9.56 -9.38
C ASP A 72 -8.50 -9.87 -8.45
N THR A 73 -8.16 -11.15 -8.36
CA THR A 73 -7.05 -11.68 -7.56
C THR A 73 -5.89 -12.19 -8.42
N GLN A 74 -5.88 -11.92 -9.73
CA GLN A 74 -4.88 -12.48 -10.65
C GLN A 74 -3.44 -12.03 -10.35
N ASN A 75 -3.26 -10.85 -9.76
CA ASN A 75 -1.95 -10.29 -9.41
C ASN A 75 -1.38 -10.87 -8.11
N PHE A 76 -2.08 -11.81 -7.46
CA PHE A 76 -1.64 -12.49 -6.25
C PHE A 76 -1.16 -13.91 -6.55
N GLN A 77 -0.21 -14.39 -5.75
CA GLN A 77 0.23 -15.77 -5.83
C GLN A 77 -0.89 -16.70 -5.37
N LYS A 78 -1.23 -17.68 -6.21
CA LYS A 78 -2.13 -18.78 -5.82
C LYS A 78 -1.35 -19.76 -4.98
N PHE A 79 -1.88 -20.07 -3.79
CA PHE A 79 -1.37 -21.14 -2.96
C PHE A 79 -2.28 -22.35 -3.14
N ASP A 80 -1.69 -23.54 -3.13
CA ASP A 80 -2.48 -24.75 -3.03
C ASP A 80 -3.29 -24.70 -1.74
N GLU A 81 -4.56 -25.07 -1.81
CA GLU A 81 -5.40 -25.24 -0.63
C GLU A 81 -4.80 -26.37 0.22
N VAL A 82 -3.97 -26.01 1.18
CA VAL A 82 -3.47 -26.95 2.18
C VAL A 82 -4.71 -27.43 2.93
N ASN A 83 -4.98 -28.74 2.86
CA ASN A 83 -6.13 -29.42 3.46
C ASN A 83 -6.52 -28.71 4.77
N PRO A 84 -7.68 -28.02 4.81
CA PRO A 84 -7.98 -27.09 5.88
C PRO A 84 -7.82 -27.85 7.20
N ALA A 85 -6.94 -27.34 8.07
CA ALA A 85 -6.88 -27.81 9.44
C ALA A 85 -8.32 -27.88 9.96
N PRO A 86 -8.72 -28.99 10.63
CA PRO A 86 -10.11 -29.21 11.02
C PRO A 86 -10.63 -27.92 11.63
N ALA A 87 -11.73 -27.41 11.04
CA ALA A 87 -12.28 -26.11 11.37
C ALA A 87 -12.20 -25.92 12.88
N ARG A 88 -11.41 -24.94 13.32
CA ARG A 88 -11.31 -24.64 14.75
C ARG A 88 -12.75 -24.48 15.22
N THR A 89 -13.18 -25.36 16.10
CA THR A 89 -14.50 -25.29 16.74
C THR A 89 -14.49 -24.02 17.59
N GLY A 90 -14.75 -22.89 16.92
CA GLY A 90 -14.97 -21.62 17.55
C GLY A 90 -16.11 -21.83 18.52
N SER A 91 -15.85 -21.50 19.78
CA SER A 91 -16.87 -21.44 20.81
C SER A 91 -18.13 -20.83 20.23
N GLY A 92 -19.19 -21.64 20.19
CA GLY A 92 -20.49 -21.25 19.65
C GLY A 92 -21.03 -19.99 20.33
N SER A 93 -22.11 -19.50 19.75
CA SER A 93 -22.91 -18.32 20.13
C SER A 93 -23.24 -18.22 21.62
N SER A 94 -22.26 -17.87 22.44
CA SER A 94 -22.42 -17.51 23.84
C SER A 94 -21.39 -16.45 24.14
N ARG A 95 -21.82 -15.20 23.99
CA ARG A 95 -21.15 -14.04 24.58
C ARG A 95 -21.00 -14.33 26.07
N LYS A 96 -19.84 -14.82 26.50
CA LYS A 96 -19.49 -14.82 27.92
C LYS A 96 -19.34 -13.35 28.32
N MET A 97 -20.18 -12.88 29.24
CA MET A 97 -20.16 -11.50 29.75
C MET A 97 -18.90 -11.15 30.54
N ILE A 98 -18.09 -12.15 30.89
CA ILE A 98 -16.85 -11.98 31.66
C ILE A 98 -15.68 -12.27 30.71
N PRO A 99 -14.84 -11.26 30.38
CA PRO A 99 -13.63 -11.47 29.61
C PRO A 99 -12.74 -12.49 30.32
N ASN A 100 -12.40 -13.57 29.63
CA ASN A 100 -11.39 -14.49 30.14
C ASN A 100 -9.98 -13.95 29.83
N SER A 101 -8.92 -14.53 30.40
CA SER A 101 -7.56 -14.00 30.20
C SER A 101 -7.10 -13.98 28.74
N LYS A 102 -7.69 -14.80 27.86
CA LYS A 102 -7.42 -14.79 26.42
C LYS A 102 -8.11 -13.63 25.69
N ASP A 103 -9.24 -13.14 26.22
CA ASP A 103 -9.96 -12.00 25.66
C ASP A 103 -9.22 -10.68 25.95
N LEU A 104 -8.46 -10.62 27.06
CA LEU A 104 -7.63 -9.47 27.42
C LEU A 104 -6.52 -9.20 26.39
N SER A 105 -6.03 -10.23 25.70
CA SER A 105 -5.01 -10.10 24.65
C SER A 105 -5.47 -9.31 23.42
N PHE A 106 -6.79 -9.10 23.26
CA PHE A 106 -7.38 -8.42 22.11
C PHE A 106 -8.05 -7.07 22.49
N VAL A 107 -7.93 -6.63 23.74
CA VAL A 107 -8.40 -5.30 24.15
C VAL A 107 -7.64 -4.23 23.35
N GLY A 108 -8.37 -3.32 22.71
CA GLY A 108 -7.79 -2.28 21.85
C GLY A 108 -7.47 -2.70 20.41
N TYR A 109 -7.74 -3.96 20.04
CA TYR A 109 -7.53 -4.44 18.67
C TYR A 109 -8.53 -3.86 17.66
N THR A 110 -9.76 -3.53 18.10
CA THR A 110 -10.80 -2.99 17.21
C THR A 110 -10.42 -1.61 16.71
N TYR A 111 -10.13 -1.52 15.42
CA TYR A 111 -9.92 -0.27 14.70
C TYR A 111 -11.15 0.09 13.86
N LYS A 112 -11.56 1.36 13.91
CA LYS A 112 -12.57 1.94 13.00
C LYS A 112 -12.00 3.22 12.41
N ASN A 113 -11.86 3.27 11.08
CA ASN A 113 -11.45 4.49 10.39
C ASN A 113 -12.66 5.42 10.23
N PHE A 114 -12.83 6.38 11.13
CA PHE A 114 -13.98 7.30 11.10
C PHE A 114 -13.89 8.33 9.97
N GLU A 115 -12.69 8.67 9.49
CA GLU A 115 -12.52 9.58 8.34
C GLU A 115 -12.99 8.94 7.03
N ALA A 116 -12.81 7.62 6.87
CA ALA A 116 -13.39 6.88 5.76
C ALA A 116 -14.94 6.91 5.77
N VAL A 117 -15.56 6.95 6.95
CA VAL A 117 -17.03 6.97 7.12
C VAL A 117 -17.62 8.34 6.82
N LYS A 118 -16.91 9.44 7.15
CA LYS A 118 -17.37 10.81 6.84
C LYS A 118 -17.32 11.13 5.34
N GLY A 119 -16.27 10.68 4.63
CA GLY A 119 -16.13 10.90 3.20
C GLY A 119 -17.29 10.30 2.37
N LEU A 120 -17.79 9.13 2.79
CA LEU A 120 -18.97 8.49 2.17
C LEU A 120 -20.27 9.29 2.36
N ARG A 121 -20.44 9.99 3.49
CA ARG A 121 -21.63 10.82 3.73
C ARG A 121 -21.64 12.07 2.85
N GLN A 122 -20.50 12.74 2.70
CA GLN A 122 -20.38 13.89 1.80
C GLN A 122 -20.54 13.50 0.33
N SER A 123 -19.98 12.35 -0.08
CA SER A 123 -20.23 11.85 -1.44
C SER A 123 -21.71 11.54 -1.65
N ALA A 124 -22.38 10.87 -0.70
CA ALA A 124 -23.81 10.53 -0.80
C ALA A 124 -24.74 11.75 -0.91
N GLU A 125 -24.43 12.87 -0.24
CA GLU A 125 -25.19 14.13 -0.36
C GLU A 125 -25.05 14.77 -1.76
N VAL A 126 -23.92 14.61 -2.43
CA VAL A 126 -23.71 15.13 -3.80
C VAL A 126 -24.49 14.33 -4.85
N TRP A 127 -24.77 13.04 -4.62
CA TRP A 127 -25.53 12.20 -5.55
C TRP A 127 -27.05 12.42 -5.52
N GLU A 128 -27.60 13.08 -4.49
CA GLU A 128 -29.06 13.34 -4.40
C GLU A 128 -29.52 14.63 -5.11
N GLU A 129 -28.64 15.60 -5.38
CA GLU A 129 -29.02 16.85 -6.07
C GLU A 129 -28.89 16.81 -7.60
N ALA A 130 -28.42 15.72 -8.21
CA ALA A 130 -28.38 15.59 -9.65
C ALA A 130 -29.81 15.40 -10.24
N PRO A 131 -30.24 16.17 -11.26
CA PRO A 131 -31.58 16.05 -11.81
C PRO A 131 -31.84 14.64 -12.33
N ARG A 132 -32.89 14.00 -11.83
CA ARG A 132 -33.36 12.68 -12.28
C ARG A 132 -33.84 12.76 -13.73
N LEU A 133 -32.92 12.60 -14.68
CA LEU A 133 -33.28 12.29 -16.07
C LEU A 133 -33.50 10.78 -16.19
N GLN A 134 -34.69 10.44 -16.64
CA GLN A 134 -35.17 9.07 -16.78
C GLN A 134 -34.34 8.26 -17.79
N ALA A 135 -34.32 6.95 -17.52
CA ALA A 135 -33.69 5.88 -18.26
C ALA A 135 -33.67 6.00 -19.80
N SER A 136 -32.51 5.70 -20.38
CA SER A 136 -32.42 4.78 -21.52
C SER A 136 -31.11 4.02 -21.47
N LEU A 137 -31.19 2.68 -21.48
CA LEU A 137 -30.09 1.74 -21.57
C LEU A 137 -29.34 1.89 -22.90
N VAL A 138 -28.23 2.64 -22.93
CA VAL A 138 -27.20 2.45 -23.97
C VAL A 138 -25.85 2.95 -23.45
N ASN A 139 -24.85 2.04 -23.44
CA ASN A 139 -23.40 2.25 -23.38
C ASN A 139 -22.84 3.36 -22.47
N LEU A 140 -22.27 2.97 -21.33
CA LEU A 140 -21.26 3.75 -20.62
C LEU A 140 -19.88 3.09 -20.79
N HIS A 141 -19.33 3.19 -21.98
CA HIS A 141 -17.88 3.18 -22.17
C HIS A 141 -17.42 4.65 -22.07
N LEU A 142 -16.29 4.86 -21.39
CA LEU A 142 -15.49 6.10 -21.37
C LEU A 142 -16.05 7.28 -20.56
N ILE A 143 -15.79 7.26 -19.25
CA ILE A 143 -15.29 8.46 -18.55
C ILE A 143 -14.17 8.01 -17.60
N GLN A 144 -12.91 8.13 -18.03
CA GLN A 144 -11.76 8.16 -17.13
C GLN A 144 -11.77 9.53 -16.43
N PRO A 145 -11.72 9.63 -15.09
CA PRO A 145 -11.53 10.92 -14.45
C PRO A 145 -10.07 11.35 -14.62
N THR A 146 -9.86 12.35 -15.46
CA THR A 146 -8.64 13.16 -15.52
C THR A 146 -8.50 13.92 -14.20
N TRP A 147 -7.53 13.54 -13.38
CA TRP A 147 -7.13 14.33 -12.21
C TRP A 147 -6.13 15.41 -12.64
N ILE A 148 -6.64 16.61 -12.93
CA ILE A 148 -5.84 17.85 -12.98
C ILE A 148 -6.39 18.83 -11.95
N HIS A 149 -5.51 19.19 -11.01
CA HIS A 149 -5.50 20.34 -10.12
C HIS A 149 -6.79 20.80 -9.43
N GLN A 150 -6.78 20.67 -8.10
CA GLN A 150 -7.13 21.80 -7.25
C GLN A 150 -6.17 21.89 -6.06
N GLN A 151 -5.29 22.89 -6.12
CA GLN A 151 -4.38 23.25 -5.04
C GLN A 151 -5.18 23.74 -3.82
N ASN A 152 -4.84 23.22 -2.64
CA ASN A 152 -5.04 23.93 -1.39
C ASN A 152 -3.73 23.81 -0.58
N PRO A 153 -2.93 24.88 -0.46
CA PRO A 153 -1.69 24.84 0.28
C PRO A 153 -2.06 25.06 1.75
N MET A 154 -2.05 24.02 2.59
CA MET A 154 -1.84 24.07 4.06
C MET A 154 -2.21 22.76 4.79
N GLU A 155 -1.91 21.58 4.22
CA GLU A 155 -1.99 20.34 5.03
C GLU A 155 -1.07 19.21 4.53
N ALA A 156 0.18 19.53 4.23
CA ALA A 156 1.21 18.52 3.95
C ALA A 156 1.92 18.09 5.24
N LYS A 157 1.18 17.45 6.17
CA LYS A 157 1.80 16.70 7.27
C LYS A 157 0.98 15.43 7.51
N HIS A 158 1.60 14.28 7.23
CA HIS A 158 1.15 12.92 7.55
C HIS A 158 0.05 12.32 6.64
N THR A 159 0.41 11.97 5.40
CA THR A 159 -0.35 10.96 4.66
C THR A 159 0.61 9.93 4.08
N CYS A 160 0.80 8.81 4.80
CA CYS A 160 1.31 7.59 4.20
C CYS A 160 0.31 7.16 3.14
N ALA A 161 0.69 7.22 1.86
CA ALA A 161 -0.09 6.60 0.80
C ALA A 161 0.00 5.07 0.97
N LEU A 162 -0.92 4.52 1.76
CA LEU A 162 -1.26 3.11 1.71
C LEU A 162 -1.99 2.88 0.38
N PHE A 163 -1.45 1.97 -0.43
CA PHE A 163 -2.20 1.36 -1.53
C PHE A 163 -3.54 0.88 -0.98
N ARG A 164 -4.60 1.61 -1.34
CA ARG A 164 -5.95 1.41 -0.85
C ARG A 164 -6.61 0.36 -1.74
N LEU A 165 -6.29 -0.91 -1.50
CA LEU A 165 -7.18 -2.00 -1.89
C LEU A 165 -8.31 -2.04 -0.84
N PRO A 166 -9.60 -2.01 -1.24
CA PRO A 166 -10.69 -2.18 -0.31
C PRO A 166 -10.65 -3.62 0.21
N ILE A 167 -10.38 -3.78 1.52
CA ILE A 167 -10.61 -5.05 2.20
C ILE A 167 -12.03 -5.00 2.75
N ILE A 168 -12.91 -5.78 2.09
CA ILE A 168 -14.21 -6.37 2.50
C ILE A 168 -15.20 -5.45 3.22
#